data_AF-A0A655JME1-F1
#
_entry.id   AF-A0A655JME1-F1
#
_cell.length_a   1.000
_cell.length_b   1.000
_cell.length_c   1.000
_cell.angle_alpha   90.00
_cell.angle_beta   90.00
_cell.angle_gamma   90.00
#
_symmetry.space_group_name_H-M   'P 1'
#
loop_
_entity.id
_entity.type
_entity.pdbx_description
1 polymer ?
#
loop_
_entity_poly.entity_id
_entity_poly.type
_entity_poly.pdbx_seq_one_letter_code
_entity_poly.pdbx_strand_id
1 'polypeptide(L)'
;MAHPLYCRRMQQKLVEFAEAGFPGLAVAAIRVAPFAAWCAEQGQEPDSPEARAEYAAYLTAHGDHDVMAWPPGRNQQCWCGSGHKYKKCCAAASFIDTEPAP
;
A
#
# COMPACT_ATOMS: atom_id res chain seq x y z
N MET A 1 11.95 -4.40 -9.22
CA MET A 1 11.96 -3.01 -8.69
C MET A 1 12.34 -3.05 -7.22
N ALA A 2 13.22 -2.17 -6.75
CA ALA A 2 13.58 -2.11 -5.33
C ALA A 2 12.38 -1.65 -4.48
N HIS A 3 12.20 -2.24 -3.30
CA HIS A 3 11.09 -1.93 -2.39
C HIS A 3 10.91 -0.42 -2.11
N PRO A 4 11.97 0.38 -1.83
CA PRO A 4 11.82 1.81 -1.63
C PRO A 4 11.24 2.57 -2.84
N LEU A 5 11.62 2.21 -4.06
CA LEU A 5 11.10 2.84 -5.29
C LEU A 5 9.62 2.53 -5.50
N TYR A 6 9.21 1.29 -5.23
CA TYR A 6 7.79 0.90 -5.24
C TYR A 6 6.98 1.75 -4.26
N CYS A 7 7.43 1.81 -3.00
CA CYS A 7 6.73 2.55 -1.95
C CYS A 7 6.65 4.05 -2.25
N ARG A 8 7.67 4.60 -2.91
CA ARG A 8 7.67 6.00 -3.34
C ARG A 8 6.62 6.28 -4.40
N ARG A 9 6.56 5.47 -5.46
CA ARG A 9 5.53 5.58 -6.50
C ARG A 9 4.12 5.44 -5.93
N MET A 10 3.93 4.49 -5.01
CA MET A 10 2.65 4.31 -4.33
C MET A 10 2.29 5.49 -3.43
N GLN A 11 3.25 6.04 -2.68
CA GLN A 11 3.04 7.26 -1.87
C GLN A 11 2.57 8.44 -2.74
N GLN A 12 3.23 8.67 -3.89
CA GLN A 12 2.86 9.76 -4.81
C GLN A 12 1.41 9.61 -5.29
N LYS A 13 1.03 8.41 -5.75
CA LYS A 13 -0.35 8.12 -6.14
C LYS A 13 -1.37 8.35 -5.02
N LEU A 14 -1.05 7.95 -3.79
CA LEU A 14 -1.94 8.15 -2.65
C LEU A 14 -2.13 9.63 -2.33
N VAL A 15 -1.06 10.44 -2.43
CA VAL A 15 -1.14 11.90 -2.30
C VAL A 15 -1.99 12.49 -3.42
N GLU A 16 -1.76 12.10 -4.67
CA GLU A 16 -2.55 12.54 -5.83
C GLU A 16 -4.05 12.27 -5.62
N PHE A 17 -4.43 11.06 -5.18
CA PHE A 17 -5.83 10.74 -4.89
C PHE A 17 -6.39 11.58 -3.73
N ALA A 18 -5.60 11.81 -2.69
CA ALA A 18 -6.06 12.61 -1.55
C ALA A 18 -6.26 14.09 -1.92
N GLU A 19 -5.36 14.66 -2.72
CA GLU A 19 -5.47 16.02 -3.24
C GLU A 19 -6.62 16.17 -4.22
N ALA A 20 -6.93 15.12 -4.99
CA ALA A 20 -8.13 15.03 -5.82
C ALA A 20 -9.44 14.85 -5.01
N GLY A 21 -9.36 14.75 -3.68
CA GLY A 21 -10.52 14.70 -2.80
C GLY A 21 -11.15 13.33 -2.62
N PHE A 22 -10.45 12.24 -2.97
CA PHE A 22 -10.93 10.88 -2.72
C PHE A 22 -10.92 10.59 -1.20
N PRO A 23 -12.10 10.38 -0.58
CA PRO A 23 -12.16 10.09 0.85
C PRO A 23 -11.81 8.62 1.13
N GLY A 24 -11.37 8.34 2.37
CA GLY A 24 -11.29 6.96 2.85
C GLY A 24 -10.21 6.09 2.20
N LEU A 25 -9.10 6.68 1.77
CA LEU A 25 -7.97 5.93 1.24
C LEU A 25 -7.43 4.93 2.28
N ALA A 26 -7.10 3.74 1.83
CA ALA A 26 -6.52 2.69 2.66
C ALA A 26 -5.47 1.91 1.87
N VAL A 27 -4.55 1.28 2.59
CA VAL A 27 -3.52 0.40 2.03
C VAL A 27 -3.67 -0.97 2.66
N ALA A 28 -3.87 -2.00 1.82
CA ALA A 28 -3.91 -3.39 2.23
C ALA A 28 -2.51 -4.03 2.08
N ALA A 29 -1.93 -4.51 3.17
CA ALA A 29 -0.66 -5.21 3.19
C ALA A 29 -0.86 -6.68 2.79
N ILE A 30 -0.95 -6.94 1.48
CA ILE A 30 -1.18 -8.30 0.95
C ILE A 30 -0.04 -9.24 1.35
N ARG A 31 -0.36 -10.26 2.14
CA ARG A 31 0.55 -11.36 2.49
C ARG A 31 0.53 -12.41 1.38
N VAL A 32 1.71 -12.83 0.90
CA VAL A 32 1.85 -13.73 -0.26
C VAL A 32 1.12 -15.06 -0.04
N ALA A 33 1.28 -15.71 1.11
CA ALA A 33 0.68 -17.02 1.34
C ALA A 33 -0.87 -16.99 1.42
N PRO A 34 -1.50 -16.12 2.23
CA PRO A 34 -2.96 -15.94 2.21
C PRO A 34 -3.52 -15.54 0.85
N PHE A 35 -2.83 -14.66 0.13
CA PHE A 35 -3.24 -14.25 -1.21
C PHE A 35 -3.17 -15.39 -2.22
N ALA A 36 -2.09 -16.17 -2.22
CA ALA A 36 -1.95 -17.33 -3.12
C ALA A 36 -3.02 -18.39 -2.85
N ALA A 37 -3.36 -18.63 -1.58
CA ALA A 37 -4.44 -19.53 -1.20
C ALA A 37 -5.80 -19.01 -1.71
N TRP A 38 -6.10 -17.74 -1.49
CA TRP A 38 -7.32 -17.11 -1.97
C TRP A 38 -7.42 -17.15 -3.50
N CYS A 39 -6.33 -16.87 -4.23
CA CYS A 39 -6.29 -16.99 -5.69
C CYS A 39 -6.60 -18.42 -6.15
N ALA A 40 -6.04 -19.44 -5.49
CA ALA A 40 -6.32 -20.84 -5.82
C ALA A 40 -7.81 -21.20 -5.61
N GLU A 41 -8.43 -20.67 -4.56
CA GLU A 41 -9.87 -20.85 -4.28
C GLU A 41 -10.76 -20.14 -5.30
N GLN A 42 -10.37 -18.94 -5.75
CA GLN A 42 -11.12 -18.16 -6.75
C GLN A 42 -10.80 -18.53 -8.21
N GLY A 43 -9.84 -19.43 -8.44
CA GLY A 43 -9.36 -19.78 -9.78
C GLY A 43 -8.65 -18.61 -10.50
N GLN A 44 -8.00 -17.72 -9.75
CA GLN A 44 -7.28 -16.56 -10.28
C GLN A 44 -5.77 -16.77 -10.30
N GLU A 45 -5.08 -16.07 -11.21
CA GLU A 45 -3.62 -16.05 -11.27
C GLU A 45 -3.03 -15.03 -10.29
N PRO A 46 -2.12 -15.43 -9.36
CA PRO A 46 -1.55 -14.50 -8.37
C PRO A 46 -0.77 -13.32 -8.97
N ASP A 47 -0.24 -13.46 -10.18
CA ASP A 47 0.50 -12.39 -10.86
C ASP A 47 -0.42 -11.33 -11.48
N SER A 48 -1.73 -11.57 -11.56
CA SER A 48 -2.72 -10.60 -12.08
C SER A 48 -2.81 -9.35 -11.18
N PRO A 49 -2.69 -8.14 -11.75
CA PRO A 49 -3.04 -6.89 -11.08
C PRO A 49 -4.48 -6.83 -10.57
N GLU A 50 -5.41 -7.40 -11.33
CA GLU A 50 -6.84 -7.45 -11.01
C GLU A 50 -7.07 -8.33 -9.79
N ALA A 51 -6.46 -9.51 -9.73
CA ALA A 51 -6.53 -10.39 -8.56
C ALA A 51 -6.04 -9.69 -7.27
N ARG A 52 -4.95 -8.92 -7.36
CA ARG A 52 -4.47 -8.12 -6.22
C ARG A 52 -5.43 -7.01 -5.82
N ALA A 53 -6.05 -6.34 -6.79
CA ALA A 53 -7.03 -5.28 -6.51
C ALA A 53 -8.30 -5.85 -5.86
N GLU A 54 -8.82 -6.96 -6.37
CA GLU A 54 -9.97 -7.66 -5.81
C GLU A 54 -9.67 -8.18 -4.40
N TYR A 55 -8.49 -8.77 -4.19
CA TYR A 55 -8.10 -9.23 -2.86
C TYR A 55 -7.95 -8.06 -1.86
N ALA A 56 -7.41 -6.92 -2.28
CA ALA A 56 -7.35 -5.73 -1.43
C ALA A 56 -8.76 -5.22 -1.06
N ALA A 57 -9.71 -5.27 -1.99
CA ALA A 57 -11.10 -4.95 -1.72
C ALA A 57 -11.76 -5.97 -0.77
N TYR A 58 -11.48 -7.26 -0.95
CA TYR A 58 -11.92 -8.34 -0.06
C TYR A 58 -11.44 -8.10 1.38
N LEU A 59 -10.14 -7.83 1.59
CA LEU A 59 -9.58 -7.54 2.91
C LEU A 59 -10.23 -6.32 3.56
N THR A 60 -10.48 -5.27 2.76
CA THR A 60 -11.13 -4.04 3.23
C THR A 60 -12.58 -4.31 3.68
N ALA A 61 -13.33 -5.09 2.91
CA ALA A 61 -14.72 -5.44 3.22
C ALA A 61 -14.85 -6.31 4.48
N HIS A 62 -13.85 -7.14 4.78
CA HIS A 62 -13.84 -8.02 5.96
C HIS A 62 -13.23 -7.37 7.21
N GLY A 63 -12.73 -6.13 7.10
CA GLY A 63 -12.12 -5.42 8.23
C GLY A 63 -10.81 -6.06 8.69
N ASP A 64 -10.03 -6.63 7.77
CA ASP A 64 -8.80 -7.32 8.09
C ASP A 64 -7.75 -6.41 8.72
N HIS A 65 -7.01 -6.94 9.69
CA HIS A 65 -5.96 -6.22 10.42
C HIS A 65 -4.80 -5.74 9.54
N ASP A 66 -4.64 -6.33 8.35
CA ASP A 66 -3.64 -5.94 7.35
C ASP A 66 -4.09 -4.72 6.51
N VAL A 67 -5.30 -4.18 6.74
CA VAL A 67 -5.80 -2.95 6.10
C VAL A 67 -5.56 -1.75 7.01
N MET A 68 -4.79 -0.77 6.49
CA MET A 68 -4.44 0.45 7.21
C MET A 68 -5.06 1.67 6.54
N ALA A 69 -5.74 2.51 7.33
CA ALA A 69 -6.21 3.81 6.87
C ALA A 69 -5.03 4.72 6.48
N TRP A 70 -5.17 5.41 5.35
CA TRP A 70 -4.18 6.34 4.84
C TRP A 70 -4.73 7.77 4.83
N PRO A 71 -3.94 8.78 5.26
CA PRO A 71 -2.58 8.66 5.75
C PRO A 71 -2.52 8.13 7.19
N PRO A 72 -1.52 7.28 7.53
CA PRO A 72 -1.27 6.93 8.92
C PRO A 72 -0.96 8.18 9.75
N GLY A 73 -1.19 8.10 11.06
CA GLY A 73 -0.75 9.15 11.98
C GLY A 73 0.77 9.36 11.90
N ARG A 74 1.26 10.60 12.04
CA ARG A 74 2.69 10.94 11.84
C ARG A 74 3.68 10.07 12.62
N ASN A 75 3.31 9.61 13.81
CA ASN A 75 4.13 8.75 14.68
C ASN A 75 3.76 7.26 14.61
N GLN A 76 2.72 6.89 13.85
CA GLN A 76 2.33 5.50 13.61
C GLN A 76 3.33 4.81 12.69
N GLN A 77 3.27 3.48 12.66
CA GLN A 77 4.07 2.67 11.76
C GLN A 77 3.73 3.02 10.30
N CYS A 78 4.74 3.04 9.45
CA CYS A 78 4.57 3.34 8.04
C CYS A 78 3.84 2.19 7.33
N TRP A 79 2.89 2.54 6.48
CA TRP A 79 2.09 1.59 5.68
C TRP A 79 2.93 0.68 4.78
N CYS A 80 4.17 1.05 4.48
CA CYS A 80 5.08 0.23 3.67
C CYS A 80 5.63 -1.02 4.39
N GLY A 81 5.35 -1.18 5.68
CA GLY A 81 5.81 -2.32 6.48
C GLY A 81 7.26 -2.23 6.96
N SER A 82 7.91 -1.07 6.83
CA SER A 82 9.30 -0.87 7.26
C SER A 82 9.51 -0.82 8.78
N GLY A 83 8.42 -0.75 9.57
CA GLY A 83 8.47 -0.57 11.03
C GLY A 83 8.85 0.84 11.49
N HIS A 84 9.33 1.71 10.60
CA HIS A 84 9.64 3.11 10.93
C HIS A 84 8.38 3.95 11.12
N LYS A 85 8.51 5.05 11.87
CA LYS A 85 7.45 6.07 11.98
C LYS A 85 7.14 6.67 10.61
N TYR A 86 5.86 6.83 10.26
CA TYR A 86 5.41 7.32 8.96
C TYR A 86 6.10 8.63 8.52
N LYS A 87 6.20 9.62 9.43
CA LYS A 87 6.87 10.91 9.16
C LYS A 87 8.37 10.82 8.85
N LYS A 88 9.00 9.68 9.15
CA LYS A 88 10.43 9.41 8.92
C LYS A 88 10.65 8.37 7.82
N CYS A 89 9.57 7.92 7.17
CA CYS A 89 9.60 6.93 6.11
C CYS A 89 8.88 7.50 4.87
N CYS A 90 7.74 6.94 4.45
CA CYS A 90 7.08 7.37 3.21
C CYS A 90 6.56 8.81 3.23
N ALA A 91 6.33 9.42 4.40
CA ALA A 91 5.99 10.85 4.51
C ALA A 91 7.19 11.76 4.81
N ALA A 92 8.42 11.25 4.77
CA ALA A 92 9.60 12.10 4.89
C ALA A 92 9.77 12.94 3.62
N ALA A 93 10.04 14.24 3.75
CA ALA A 93 10.30 15.12 2.60
C ALA A 93 11.42 14.56 1.70
N SER A 94 12.50 14.06 2.31
CA SER A 94 13.62 13.39 1.62
C SER A 94 13.20 12.18 0.76
N PHE A 95 12.05 11.56 1.08
CA PHE A 95 11.50 10.43 0.34
C PHE A 95 10.65 10.89 -0.86
N ILE A 96 10.01 12.07 -0.78
CA ILE A 96 9.25 12.70 -1.86
C ILE A 96 10.15 13.40 -2.88
N ASP A 97 11.34 13.86 -2.45
CA ASP A 97 12.26 14.67 -3.26
C ASP A 97 13.34 13.89 -4.01
N THR A 98 13.59 12.60 -3.71
CA THR A 98 14.69 11.89 -4.41
C THR A 98 14.64 11.93 -5.94
N GLU A 99 13.63 11.55 -6.73
CA GLU A 99 13.76 11.33 -8.20
C GLU A 99 14.97 10.40 -8.53
N PRO A 100 14.77 9.22 -9.14
CA PRO A 100 15.95 8.45 -9.52
C PRO A 100 16.78 9.31 -10.49
N ALA A 101 18.00 9.68 -10.07
CA ALA A 101 19.00 10.26 -10.96
C ALA A 101 19.11 9.35 -12.20
N PRO A 102 19.24 9.94 -13.40
CA PRO A 102 19.19 9.20 -14.67
C PRO A 102 20.24 8.09 -14.75
#